data_AF-A0A9P7N5J5-F1
#
_entry.id   AF-A0A9P7N5J5-F1
#
_cell.length_a   1.000
_cell.length_b   1.000
_cell.length_c   1.000
_cell.angle_alpha   90.00
_cell.angle_beta   90.00
_cell.angle_gamma   90.00
#
_symmetry.space_group_name_H-M   'P 1'
#
loop_
_entity.id
_entity.type
_entity.pdbx_description
1 polymer ?
#
loop_
_entity_poly.entity_id
_entity_poly.type
_entity_poly.pdbx_seq_one_letter_code
_entity_poly.pdbx_strand_id
1 'polypeptide(L)'
;MCFEPELLWGVTLYIPAHFRVDKARNRNRSRTSFTSRVSLVVFHPNDNPHTLFKMTKRTKKVGVTGKYGTRYGASLRKQVKKMEITQHAKYTCTFCGKVTVRRHSTGIWNCKSCKRTIAGGAYVVATPAAAAMRSTLRRLREIAEILLEDVWRDEMLVRPTTMVN
;
A
#
# COMPACT_ATOMS: atom_id res chain seq x y z
N MET A 1 39.32 -45.94 -22.90
CA MET A 1 39.83 -44.72 -22.23
C MET A 1 38.64 -44.05 -21.58
N CYS A 2 38.36 -44.47 -20.35
CA CYS A 2 37.34 -43.90 -19.49
C CYS A 2 37.98 -42.74 -18.73
N PHE A 3 37.37 -41.56 -18.78
CA PHE A 3 37.72 -40.46 -17.87
C PHE A 3 36.44 -39.67 -17.58
N GLU A 4 35.81 -40.02 -16.47
CA GLU A 4 34.84 -39.20 -15.74
C GLU A 4 35.55 -37.98 -15.15
N PRO A 5 34.83 -36.85 -15.00
CA PRO A 5 35.10 -35.93 -13.91
C PRO A 5 33.92 -35.91 -12.93
N GLU A 6 34.21 -36.41 -11.72
CA GLU A 6 33.39 -36.23 -10.53
C GLU A 6 33.46 -34.80 -9.98
N LEU A 7 32.57 -34.54 -9.01
CA LEU A 7 32.63 -33.55 -7.93
C LEU A 7 31.71 -32.32 -8.08
N LEU A 8 30.40 -32.59 -8.01
CA LEU A 8 29.43 -31.64 -7.48
C LEU A 8 29.25 -31.86 -5.98
N TRP A 9 29.85 -30.98 -5.19
CA TRP A 9 29.51 -30.77 -3.79
C TRP A 9 28.21 -29.97 -3.71
N GLY A 10 27.18 -30.54 -3.08
CA GLY A 10 25.86 -29.90 -2.96
C GLY A 10 25.01 -30.48 -1.85
N VAL A 11 25.55 -30.55 -0.63
CA VAL A 11 24.75 -30.80 0.57
C VAL A 11 23.96 -29.53 0.90
N THR A 12 22.67 -29.50 0.56
CA THR A 12 21.73 -28.54 1.16
C THR A 12 20.45 -29.27 1.57
N LEU A 13 20.54 -29.87 2.76
CA LEU A 13 19.51 -29.92 3.81
C LEU A 13 18.11 -29.44 3.41
N TYR A 14 17.22 -30.40 3.11
CA TYR A 14 15.78 -30.18 3.06
C TYR A 14 15.25 -30.15 4.51
N ILE A 15 15.02 -28.94 5.04
CA ILE A 15 14.52 -28.69 6.40
C ILE A 15 12.98 -28.78 6.42
N PRO A 16 12.37 -29.30 7.52
CA PRO A 16 11.06 -29.94 7.51
C PRO A 16 9.88 -28.98 7.60
N ALA A 17 8.75 -29.41 7.02
CA ALA A 17 7.43 -28.86 7.26
C ALA A 17 7.00 -29.07 8.72
N HIS A 18 6.96 -27.98 9.50
CA HIS A 18 6.40 -27.98 10.84
C HIS A 18 5.22 -27.02 10.94
N PHE A 19 4.10 -27.59 11.39
CA PHE A 19 3.22 -27.02 12.41
C PHE A 19 2.30 -25.85 12.02
N ARG A 20 1.07 -26.20 11.62
CA ARG A 20 -0.09 -25.30 11.71
C ARG A 20 -0.95 -25.72 12.90
N VAL A 21 -0.80 -25.02 14.02
CA VAL A 21 -1.68 -25.16 15.18
C VAL A 21 -2.93 -24.34 14.95
N ASP A 22 -4.02 -25.02 14.65
CA ASP A 22 -5.36 -24.45 14.72
C ASP A 22 -5.78 -24.35 16.18
N LYS A 23 -5.68 -23.14 16.75
CA LYS A 23 -6.15 -22.86 18.10
C LYS A 23 -7.66 -22.61 18.08
N ALA A 24 -8.43 -23.68 18.04
CA ALA A 24 -9.84 -23.68 18.41
C ALA A 24 -9.95 -23.28 19.90
N ARG A 25 -10.51 -22.10 20.18
CA ARG A 25 -10.75 -21.66 21.56
C ARG A 25 -12.21 -21.89 21.94
N ASN A 26 -12.48 -23.11 22.38
CA ASN A 26 -13.62 -23.45 23.23
C ASN A 26 -13.54 -22.63 24.54
N ARG A 27 -14.63 -21.96 24.93
CA ARG A 27 -14.76 -21.41 26.29
C ARG A 27 -16.23 -21.37 26.72
N ASN A 28 -16.80 -22.55 26.90
CA ASN A 28 -17.87 -22.75 27.88
C ASN A 28 -17.28 -23.48 29.07
N ARG A 29 -17.21 -22.84 30.25
CA ARG A 29 -17.81 -23.35 31.49
C ARG A 29 -17.62 -22.36 32.65
N SER A 30 -18.75 -22.16 33.32
CA SER A 30 -19.08 -21.39 34.51
C SER A 30 -18.42 -21.87 35.80
N ARG A 31 -18.24 -20.95 36.76
CA ARG A 31 -18.57 -21.08 38.20
C ARG A 31 -18.17 -19.79 38.96
N THR A 32 -19.16 -18.97 39.38
CA THR A 32 -19.70 -18.81 40.78
C THR A 32 -18.65 -18.25 41.75
N SER A 33 -18.81 -17.12 42.45
CA SER A 33 -19.85 -16.79 43.47
C SER A 33 -19.95 -15.26 43.65
N PHE A 34 -21.12 -14.65 43.58
CA PHE A 34 -22.01 -14.32 44.71
C PHE A 34 -21.30 -13.61 45.89
N THR A 35 -21.26 -12.28 45.84
CA THR A 35 -21.53 -11.45 47.02
C THR A 35 -22.32 -10.23 46.57
N SER A 36 -23.59 -10.25 46.93
CA SER A 36 -24.56 -9.18 46.87
C SER A 36 -24.06 -7.92 47.60
N ARG A 37 -23.78 -6.87 46.85
CA ARG A 37 -23.96 -5.48 47.31
C ARG A 37 -24.78 -4.78 46.25
N VAL A 38 -26.09 -4.74 46.47
CA VAL A 38 -26.99 -3.81 45.79
C VAL A 38 -26.63 -2.42 46.33
N SER A 39 -25.56 -1.84 45.81
CA SER A 39 -25.37 -0.40 45.88
C SER A 39 -26.25 0.17 44.78
N LEU A 40 -27.36 0.76 45.19
CA LEU A 40 -28.25 1.56 44.36
C LEU A 40 -27.40 2.71 43.77
N VAL A 41 -26.81 2.49 42.59
CA VAL A 41 -26.14 3.57 41.86
C VAL A 41 -27.26 4.44 41.30
N VAL A 42 -27.45 5.62 41.88
CA VAL A 42 -28.30 6.66 41.31
C VAL A 42 -27.71 6.98 39.93
N PHE A 43 -28.36 6.51 38.87
CA PHE A 43 -28.02 6.87 37.50
C PHE A 43 -28.36 8.35 37.29
N HIS A 44 -27.33 9.20 37.22
CA HIS A 44 -27.49 10.55 36.71
C HIS A 44 -27.67 10.48 35.17
N PRO A 45 -28.68 11.13 34.58
CA PRO A 45 -28.98 11.03 33.15
C PRO A 45 -28.00 11.78 32.23
N ASN A 46 -26.75 12.01 32.64
CA ASN A 46 -25.76 12.75 31.83
C ASN A 46 -24.34 12.15 31.84
N ASP A 47 -24.24 10.83 31.97
CA ASP A 47 -22.99 10.12 31.68
C ASP A 47 -22.96 9.71 30.20
N ASN A 48 -22.27 10.51 29.39
CA ASN A 48 -22.04 10.24 27.97
C ASN A 48 -21.34 8.87 27.79
N PRO A 49 -21.93 7.88 27.09
CA PRO A 49 -21.34 6.55 26.90
C PRO A 49 -20.18 6.51 25.90
N HIS A 50 -19.56 7.66 25.61
CA HIS A 50 -18.36 7.77 24.78
C HIS A 50 -17.08 7.91 25.61
N THR A 51 -16.98 7.23 26.75
CA THR A 51 -15.69 6.80 27.31
C THR A 51 -15.17 5.61 26.51
N LEU A 52 -15.04 5.84 25.21
CA LEU A 52 -14.39 5.00 24.22
C LEU A 52 -13.00 4.66 24.75
N PHE A 53 -12.77 3.38 25.05
CA PHE A 53 -11.47 2.81 25.40
C PHE A 53 -10.33 3.52 24.66
N LYS A 54 -9.69 4.48 25.33
CA LYS A 54 -8.56 5.24 24.80
C LYS A 54 -7.37 4.30 24.85
N MET A 55 -7.17 3.50 23.79
CA MET A 55 -5.95 2.70 23.64
C MET A 55 -4.74 3.60 23.95
N THR A 56 -3.97 3.22 24.97
CA THR A 56 -2.88 4.03 25.50
C THR A 56 -1.83 4.21 24.41
N LYS A 57 -1.69 5.44 23.92
CA LYS A 57 -0.70 5.78 22.89
C LYS A 57 0.69 5.58 23.47
N ARG A 58 1.35 4.47 23.09
CA ARG A 58 2.69 4.07 23.58
C ARG A 58 3.75 5.15 23.42
N THR A 59 3.64 5.98 22.38
CA THR A 59 4.66 7.01 22.08
C THR A 59 4.04 8.35 21.70
N LYS A 60 4.53 9.45 22.29
CA LYS A 60 4.05 10.80 21.96
C LYS A 60 4.53 11.27 20.58
N LYS A 61 5.86 11.22 20.34
CA LYS A 61 6.51 11.82 19.16
C LYS A 61 7.05 10.80 18.15
N VAL A 62 7.67 9.71 18.60
CA VAL A 62 8.47 8.82 17.74
C VAL A 62 7.63 7.92 16.82
N GLY A 63 6.55 7.29 17.31
CA GLY A 63 5.74 6.40 16.49
C GLY A 63 6.53 5.18 15.98
N VAL A 64 6.38 4.85 14.69
CA VAL A 64 7.02 3.68 14.04
C VAL A 64 8.55 3.66 14.17
N THR A 65 9.20 4.83 14.25
CA THR A 65 10.66 4.93 14.40
C THR A 65 11.16 4.71 15.83
N GLY A 66 10.26 4.36 16.77
CA GLY A 66 10.64 3.92 18.11
C GLY A 66 11.55 2.68 18.12
N LYS A 67 11.51 1.85 17.07
CA LYS A 67 12.40 0.68 16.90
C LYS A 67 13.90 1.03 16.87
N TYR A 68 14.24 2.26 16.48
CA TYR A 68 15.64 2.70 16.42
C TYR A 68 16.20 3.13 17.79
N GLY A 69 15.36 3.29 18.80
CA GLY A 69 15.77 3.72 20.14
C GLY A 69 16.39 5.12 20.13
N THR A 70 17.51 5.28 20.84
CA THR A 70 18.24 6.55 20.95
C THR A 70 19.19 6.82 19.78
N ARG A 71 19.47 5.82 18.93
CA ARG A 71 20.45 5.88 17.84
C ARG A 71 20.06 6.81 16.67
N TYR A 72 21.06 7.28 15.92
CA TYR A 72 20.97 8.09 14.69
C TYR A 72 20.49 9.55 14.81
N GLY A 73 19.99 9.98 15.97
CA GLY A 73 19.54 11.35 16.19
C GLY A 73 18.14 11.67 15.64
N ALA A 74 17.61 12.84 15.99
CA ALA A 74 16.20 13.18 15.77
C ALA A 74 15.85 13.50 14.30
N SER A 75 16.75 14.16 13.55
CA SER A 75 16.49 14.61 12.18
C SER A 75 16.26 13.42 11.23
N LEU A 76 17.20 12.47 11.22
CA LEU A 76 17.11 11.26 10.40
C LEU A 76 15.86 10.44 10.73
N ARG A 77 15.56 10.26 12.03
CA ARG A 77 14.34 9.54 12.44
C ARG A 77 13.06 10.23 12.02
N LYS A 78 13.01 11.56 11.92
CA LYS A 78 11.83 12.28 11.41
C LYS A 78 11.65 12.05 9.91
N GLN A 79 12.72 12.03 9.12
CA GLN A 79 12.66 11.75 7.68
C GLN A 79 12.24 10.31 7.42
N VAL A 80 12.89 9.33 8.08
CA VAL A 80 12.53 7.90 7.97
C VAL A 80 11.10 7.65 8.41
N LYS A 81 10.62 8.32 9.47
CA LYS A 81 9.22 8.20 9.91
C LYS A 81 8.24 8.53 8.78
N LYS A 82 8.49 9.59 8.01
CA LYS A 82 7.61 9.97 6.88
C LYS A 82 7.58 8.86 5.84
N MET A 83 8.74 8.35 5.44
CA MET A 83 8.87 7.28 4.43
C MET A 83 8.28 5.94 4.92
N GLU A 84 8.46 5.60 6.21
CA GLU A 84 7.95 4.37 6.79
C GLU A 84 6.44 4.36 6.94
N ILE A 85 5.84 5.52 7.25
CA ILE A 85 4.39 5.65 7.33
C ILE A 85 3.79 5.50 5.93
N THR A 86 4.34 6.19 4.92
CA THR A 86 3.80 6.12 3.55
C THR A 86 3.95 4.73 2.96
N GLN A 87 5.10 4.07 3.11
CA GLN A 87 5.29 2.74 2.51
C GLN A 87 4.38 1.65 3.13
N HIS A 88 4.04 1.77 4.41
CA HIS A 88 3.16 0.82 5.11
C HIS A 88 1.68 1.22 5.07
N ALA A 89 1.36 2.41 4.56
CA ALA A 89 -0.01 2.84 4.36
C ALA A 89 -0.71 1.93 3.33
N LYS A 90 -2.03 1.81 3.47
CA LYS A 90 -2.88 1.20 2.45
C LYS A 90 -3.36 2.31 1.53
N TYR A 91 -3.30 2.06 0.22
CA TYR A 91 -3.72 3.02 -0.79
C TYR A 91 -5.00 2.58 -1.49
N THR A 92 -5.73 3.54 -2.05
CA THR A 92 -6.88 3.32 -2.92
C THR A 92 -6.41 2.71 -4.25
N CYS A 93 -7.03 1.61 -4.65
CA CYS A 93 -6.77 1.01 -5.95
C CYS A 93 -7.53 1.78 -7.05
N THR A 94 -6.85 2.23 -8.09
CA THR A 94 -7.46 2.88 -9.26
C THR A 94 -8.39 1.96 -10.06
N PHE A 95 -8.28 0.65 -9.86
CA PHE A 95 -9.01 -0.35 -10.64
C PHE A 95 -10.28 -0.85 -9.96
N CYS A 96 -10.25 -1.04 -8.65
CA CYS A 96 -11.40 -1.57 -7.90
C CYS A 96 -11.94 -0.59 -6.83
N GLY A 97 -11.37 0.61 -6.69
CA GLY A 97 -11.77 1.63 -5.72
C GLY A 97 -11.43 1.32 -4.25
N LYS A 98 -11.19 0.05 -3.89
CA LYS A 98 -10.92 -0.39 -2.51
C LYS A 98 -9.54 0.05 -1.98
N VAL A 99 -9.44 0.37 -0.68
CA VAL A 99 -8.20 0.75 0.02
C VAL A 99 -7.40 -0.48 0.47
N THR A 100 -6.91 -1.24 -0.51
CA THR A 100 -6.28 -2.56 -0.27
C THR A 100 -4.90 -2.69 -0.89
N VAL A 101 -4.41 -1.66 -1.60
CA VAL A 101 -3.08 -1.66 -2.21
C VAL A 101 -2.02 -1.57 -1.13
N ARG A 102 -1.02 -2.47 -1.21
CA ARG A 102 0.15 -2.49 -0.32
C ARG A 102 1.42 -2.66 -1.14
N ARG A 103 2.53 -2.18 -0.59
CA ARG A 103 3.86 -2.36 -1.19
C ARG A 103 4.26 -3.84 -1.12
N HIS A 104 4.74 -4.38 -2.23
CA HIS A 104 5.32 -5.72 -2.28
C HIS A 104 6.86 -5.62 -2.27
N SER A 105 7.41 -4.83 -3.18
CA SER A 105 8.85 -4.53 -3.26
C SER A 105 9.06 -3.06 -3.67
N THR A 106 10.31 -2.66 -3.88
CA THR A 106 10.64 -1.31 -4.37
C THR A 106 9.97 -1.02 -5.70
N GLY A 107 9.08 -0.02 -5.74
CA GLY A 107 8.39 0.40 -6.96
C GLY A 107 7.24 -0.51 -7.42
N ILE A 108 7.01 -1.65 -6.76
CA ILE A 108 5.94 -2.60 -7.09
C ILE A 108 4.90 -2.66 -5.98
N TRP A 109 3.64 -2.43 -6.36
CA TRP A 109 2.50 -2.33 -5.46
C TRP A 109 1.41 -3.31 -5.87
N ASN A 110 0.93 -4.11 -4.92
CA ASN A 110 -0.04 -5.16 -5.21
C ASN A 110 -1.37 -4.87 -4.48
N CYS A 111 -2.47 -4.98 -5.22
CA CYS A 111 -3.80 -4.89 -4.65
C CYS A 111 -4.27 -6.27 -4.16
N LYS A 112 -4.67 -6.37 -2.88
CA LYS A 112 -5.19 -7.65 -2.35
C LYS A 112 -6.54 -8.05 -2.91
N SER A 113 -7.40 -7.09 -3.29
CA SER A 113 -8.76 -7.38 -3.76
C SER A 113 -8.82 -7.76 -5.24
N CYS A 114 -8.21 -6.96 -6.13
CA CYS A 114 -8.23 -7.25 -7.57
C CYS A 114 -7.00 -8.01 -8.07
N LYS A 115 -6.02 -8.29 -7.19
CA LYS A 115 -4.76 -8.99 -7.51
C LYS A 115 -3.89 -8.31 -8.58
N ARG A 116 -4.22 -7.08 -8.98
CA ARG A 116 -3.45 -6.31 -9.96
C ARG A 116 -2.17 -5.75 -9.32
N THR A 117 -1.07 -5.87 -10.04
CA THR A 117 0.22 -5.25 -9.75
C THR A 117 0.31 -3.89 -10.41
N ILE A 118 0.85 -2.90 -9.70
CA ILE A 118 0.92 -1.50 -10.11
C ILE A 118 2.37 -1.04 -9.95
N ALA A 119 2.93 -0.45 -11.00
CA ALA A 119 4.21 0.25 -10.92
C ALA A 119 4.00 1.62 -10.28
N GLY A 120 4.85 1.97 -9.33
CA GLY A 120 4.75 3.20 -8.56
C GLY A 120 6.11 3.70 -8.08
N GLY A 121 6.09 4.68 -7.18
CA GLY A 121 7.29 5.15 -6.52
C GLY A 121 7.83 4.15 -5.49
N ALA A 122 9.06 4.40 -5.02
CA ALA A 122 9.71 3.55 -4.01
C ALA A 122 8.94 3.49 -2.69
N TYR A 123 8.39 4.63 -2.23
CA TYR A 123 7.70 4.78 -0.93
C TYR A 123 6.25 5.27 -1.03
N VAL A 124 5.77 5.61 -2.24
CA VAL A 124 4.41 6.07 -2.53
C VAL A 124 3.91 5.44 -3.83
N VAL A 125 2.62 5.14 -3.94
CA VAL A 125 2.04 4.50 -5.14
C VAL A 125 2.15 5.40 -6.37
N ALA A 126 1.90 6.70 -6.24
CA ALA A 126 2.03 7.67 -7.32
C ALA A 126 2.98 8.79 -6.88
N THR A 127 4.02 9.04 -7.65
CA THR A 127 4.92 10.19 -7.42
C THR A 127 4.28 11.46 -7.98
N PRO A 128 4.57 12.64 -7.38
CA PRO A 128 4.05 13.91 -7.88
C PRO A 128 4.52 14.21 -9.30
N ALA A 129 5.78 13.89 -9.63
CA ALA A 129 6.30 14.02 -10.98
C ALA A 129 5.51 13.15 -11.98
N ALA A 130 5.26 11.87 -11.66
CA ALA A 130 4.47 11.00 -12.54
C ALA A 130 3.00 11.42 -12.64
N ALA A 131 2.45 12.09 -11.62
CA ALA A 131 1.12 12.68 -11.71
C ALA A 131 1.10 13.87 -12.68
N ALA A 132 2.09 14.77 -12.60
CA ALA A 132 2.22 15.90 -13.52
C ALA A 132 2.47 15.45 -14.97
N MET A 133 3.29 14.43 -15.18
CA MET A 133 3.53 13.89 -16.53
C MET A 133 2.25 13.31 -17.16
N ARG A 134 1.37 12.70 -16.37
CA ARG A 134 0.08 12.19 -16.88
C ARG A 134 -0.83 13.31 -17.39
N SER A 135 -0.89 14.45 -16.70
CA SER A 135 -1.64 15.62 -17.18
C SER A 135 -0.99 16.25 -18.42
N THR A 136 0.34 16.36 -18.46
CA THR A 136 1.06 16.92 -19.61
C THR A 136 0.87 16.06 -20.86
N LEU A 137 1.01 14.74 -20.74
CA LEU A 137 0.80 13.82 -21.85
C LEU A 137 -0.63 13.89 -22.40
N ARG A 138 -1.63 14.01 -21.53
CA ARG A 138 -3.01 14.17 -21.95
C ARG A 138 -3.18 15.43 -22.80
N ARG A 139 -2.70 16.58 -22.32
CA ARG A 139 -2.77 17.85 -23.03
C ARG A 139 -2.04 17.82 -24.37
N LEU A 140 -0.85 17.20 -24.42
CA LEU A 140 -0.08 17.12 -25.66
C LEU A 140 -0.75 16.23 -26.72
N ARG A 141 -1.46 15.17 -26.30
CA ARG A 141 -2.24 14.34 -27.23
C ARG A 141 -3.42 15.09 -27.83
N GLU A 142 -4.15 15.83 -26.99
CA GLU A 142 -5.27 16.68 -27.44
C GLU A 142 -4.79 17.74 -28.47
N ILE A 143 -3.62 18.36 -28.23
CA ILE A 143 -3.01 19.32 -29.17
C ILE A 143 -2.59 18.63 -30.47
N ALA A 144 -1.97 17.45 -30.39
CA ALA A 144 -1.50 16.74 -31.57
C ALA A 144 -2.65 16.31 -32.50
N GLU A 145 -3.81 15.93 -31.94
CA GLU A 145 -5.00 15.58 -32.72
C GLU A 145 -5.55 16.80 -33.48
N ILE A 146 -5.63 17.97 -32.83
CA ILE A 146 -6.06 19.22 -33.47
C ILE A 146 -5.12 19.61 -34.61
N LEU A 147 -3.80 19.60 -34.35
CA LEU A 147 -2.82 19.97 -35.36
C LEU A 147 -2.82 18.98 -36.55
N LEU A 148 -3.12 17.70 -36.31
CA LEU A 148 -3.29 16.75 -37.41
C LEU A 148 -4.50 17.12 -38.26
N GLU A 149 -5.65 17.42 -37.67
CA GLU A 149 -6.82 17.88 -38.42
C GLU A 149 -6.54 19.15 -39.23
N ASP A 150 -5.81 20.11 -38.67
CA ASP A 150 -5.40 21.34 -39.35
C ASP A 150 -4.48 21.04 -40.53
N VAL A 151 -3.48 20.16 -40.36
CA VAL A 151 -2.58 19.73 -41.43
C VAL A 151 -3.33 19.01 -42.55
N TRP A 152 -4.24 18.09 -42.22
CA TRP A 152 -5.08 17.41 -43.21
C TRP A 152 -6.01 18.39 -43.95
N ARG A 153 -6.53 19.41 -43.27
CA ARG A 153 -7.38 20.46 -43.87
C ARG A 153 -6.58 21.33 -44.85
N ASP A 154 -5.38 21.76 -44.46
CA ASP A 154 -4.50 22.54 -45.32
C ASP A 154 -4.04 21.72 -46.54
N GLU A 155 -3.70 20.44 -46.35
CA GLU A 155 -3.32 19.56 -47.45
C GLU A 155 -4.46 19.31 -48.45
N MET A 156 -5.72 19.26 -47.98
CA MET A 156 -6.89 19.11 -48.85
C MET A 156 -7.26 20.39 -49.60
N LEU A 157 -6.93 21.57 -49.06
CA LEU A 157 -7.13 22.87 -49.71
C LEU A 157 -6.03 23.21 -50.74
N VAL A 158 -4.84 22.61 -50.61
CA VAL A 158 -3.68 22.88 -51.48
C VAL A 158 -3.46 21.79 -52.54
N ARG A 159 -4.27 20.72 -52.59
CA ARG A 159 -4.29 19.81 -53.75
C ARG A 159 -5.17 20.42 -54.85
N PRO A 160 -4.61 21.13 -55.87
CA PRO A 160 -5.38 21.34 -57.09
C PRO A 160 -5.71 19.97 -57.65
N THR A 161 -6.99 19.69 -57.86
CA THR A 161 -7.43 18.65 -58.77
C THR A 161 -6.82 18.99 -60.12
N THR A 162 -5.64 18.43 -60.40
CA THR A 162 -5.08 18.44 -61.74
C THR A 162 -6.08 17.67 -62.59
N MET A 163 -6.93 18.43 -63.27
CA MET A 163 -7.83 17.93 -64.29
C MET A 163 -6.97 17.16 -65.27
N VAL A 164 -7.20 15.85 -65.25
CA VAL A 164 -6.81 14.90 -66.26
C VAL A 164 -7.31 15.45 -67.60
N ASN A 165 -6.39 15.86 -68.48
CA ASN A 165 -6.65 16.15 -69.88
C ASN A 165 -6.30 14.92 -70.71
#